data_AF-A0AAW9IPW1-F1
#
_entry.id   AF-A0AAW9IPW1-F1
#
_cell.length_a   1.000
_cell.length_b   1.000
_cell.length_c   1.000
_cell.angle_alpha   90.00
_cell.angle_beta   90.00
_cell.angle_gamma   90.00
#
_symmetry.space_group_name_H-M   'P 1'
#
loop_
_entity.id
_entity.type
_entity.pdbx_description
1 polymer ?
#
loop_
_entity_poly.entity_id
_entity_poly.type
_entity_poly.pdbx_seq_one_letter_code
_entity_poly.pdbx_strand_id
1 'polypeptide(L)' 'MIKHVVMWRLKEKVEGNTKEYNALEIKKQIEALQDKIDVVIDLEVGINFEESSQAYDV' A
#
# COMPACT_ATOMS: atom_id res chain seq x y z
N MET A 1 14.04 16.93 -6.23
CA MET A 1 13.08 15.82 -6.30
C MET A 1 12.92 15.24 -4.90
N ILE A 2 11.69 14.98 -4.48
CA ILE A 2 11.37 14.46 -3.14
C ILE A 2 10.93 13.00 -3.31
N LYS A 3 11.43 12.10 -2.46
CA LYS A 3 10.90 10.74 -2.32
C LYS A 3 10.08 10.68 -1.04
N HIS A 4 8.80 10.39 -1.17
CA HIS A 4 7.90 10.18 -0.04
C HIS A 4 7.68 8.68 0.12
N VAL A 5 8.12 8.10 1.24
CA VAL A 5 7.99 6.67 1.53
C VAL A 5 7.13 6.51 2.76
N VAL A 6 6.06 5.72 2.64
CA VAL A 6 5.11 5.41 3.70
C VAL A 6 5.01 3.90 3.80
N MET A 7 4.97 3.38 5.03
CA MET A 7 4.77 1.96 5.28
C MET A 7 3.58 1.78 6.20
N TRP A 8 2.77 0.76 5.97
CA TRP A 8 1.61 0.47 6.80
C TRP A 8 1.63 -0.92 7.42
N ARG A 9 1.13 -0.99 8.65
CA ARG A 9 0.82 -2.25 9.33
C ARG A 9 -0.69 -2.36 9.46
N LEU A 10 -1.25 -3.35 8.79
CA LEU A 10 -2.67 -3.62 8.71
C LEU A 10 -3.11 -4.51 9.87
N LYS A 11 -4.37 -4.34 10.28
CA LYS A 11 -5.00 -5.28 11.21
C LYS A 11 -5.40 -6.54 10.46
N GLU A 12 -5.34 -7.69 11.14
CA GLU A 12 -5.69 -9.00 10.57
C GLU A 12 -7.09 -9.04 9.92
N LYS A 13 -8.06 -8.35 10.53
CA LYS A 13 -9.42 -8.21 9.99
C LYS A 13 -9.96 -6.81 10.22
N VAL A 14 -10.58 -6.25 9.19
CA VAL A 14 -11.29 -4.96 9.22
C VAL A 14 -12.53 -5.09 8.35
N GLU A 15 -13.70 -4.69 8.86
CA GLU A 15 -14.97 -4.71 8.11
C GLU A 15 -15.32 -6.06 7.46
N GLY A 16 -14.85 -7.17 8.03
CA GLY A 16 -15.06 -8.53 7.50
C GLY A 16 -14.03 -8.99 6.46
N ASN A 17 -13.15 -8.10 6.00
CA ASN A 17 -12.09 -8.40 5.04
C ASN A 17 -10.81 -8.87 5.73
N THR A 18 -10.03 -9.69 5.04
CA THR A 18 -8.70 -10.08 5.49
C THR A 18 -7.68 -8.99 5.21
N LYS A 19 -6.57 -9.05 5.93
CA LYS A 19 -5.41 -8.19 5.72
C LYS A 19 -4.90 -8.20 4.27
N GLU A 20 -4.81 -9.37 3.64
CA GLU A 20 -4.32 -9.53 2.27
C GLU A 20 -5.26 -8.85 1.27
N TYR A 21 -6.56 -9.03 1.45
CA TYR A 21 -7.56 -8.36 0.62
C TYR A 21 -7.44 -6.84 0.74
N ASN A 22 -7.32 -6.33 1.97
CA ASN A 22 -7.17 -4.89 2.21
C ASN A 22 -5.87 -4.34 1.61
N ALA A 23 -4.75 -5.07 1.69
CA ALA A 23 -3.49 -4.67 1.07
C ALA A 23 -3.60 -4.55 -0.46
N LEU A 24 -4.27 -5.50 -1.11
CA LEU A 24 -4.52 -5.47 -2.56
C LEU A 24 -5.42 -4.29 -2.96
N GLU A 25 -6.47 -4.03 -2.19
CA GLU A 25 -7.38 -2.92 -2.47
C GLU A 25 -6.70 -1.57 -2.26
N ILE A 26 -5.85 -1.44 -1.23
CA ILE A 26 -4.99 -0.27 -1.01
C ILE A 26 -4.09 -0.02 -2.22
N LYS A 27 -3.34 -1.03 -2.66
CA LYS A 27 -2.46 -0.95 -3.84
C LYS A 27 -3.23 -0.43 -5.05
N LYS A 28 -4.35 -1.08 -5.36
CA LYS A 28 -5.20 -0.72 -6.50
C LYS A 28 -5.71 0.72 -6.42
N GLN A 29 -6.17 1.17 -5.26
CA GLN A 29 -6.72 2.52 -5.11
C GLN A 29 -5.66 3.60 -5.23
N ILE A 30 -4.46 3.39 -4.67
CA ILE A 30 -3.38 4.38 -4.71
C ILE A 30 -2.75 4.44 -6.10
N GLU A 31 -2.48 3.29 -6.74
CA GLU A 31 -1.93 3.26 -8.11
C GLU A 31 -2.89 3.92 -9.12
N ALA A 32 -4.21 3.85 -8.89
CA ALA A 32 -5.21 4.57 -9.70
C ALA A 32 -5.20 6.11 -9.51
N LEU A 33 -4.41 6.65 -8.58
CA LEU A 33 -4.24 8.10 -8.38
C LEU A 33 -3.12 8.69 -9.25
N GLN A 34 -2.22 7.86 -9.79
CA GLN A 34 -1.08 8.34 -10.58
C GLN A 34 -1.55 9.22 -11.75
N ASP A 35 -2.60 8.81 -12.45
CA ASP A 35 -3.15 9.56 -13.59
C ASP A 35 -4.10 10.70 -13.18
N LYS A 36 -4.34 10.90 -11.88
CA LYS A 36 -5.27 11.90 -11.34
C LYS A 36 -4.60 13.05 -10.62
N ILE A 37 -3.31 12.92 -10.29
CA ILE A 37 -2.56 13.90 -9.51
C ILE A 37 -1.35 14.35 -10.32
N ASP A 38 -1.48 15.48 -11.02
CA ASP A 38 -0.50 15.99 -11.99
C ASP A 38 0.93 16.18 -11.42
N VAL A 39 1.07 16.34 -10.11
CA VAL A 39 2.37 16.53 -9.44
C VAL A 39 3.07 15.22 -9.07
N VAL A 40 2.37 14.08 -9.18
CA VAL A 40 2.95 12.75 -8.96
C VAL A 40 3.68 12.34 -10.24
N ILE A 41 5.01 12.26 -10.14
CA ILE A 41 5.87 11.86 -11.26
C ILE A 41 5.89 10.33 -11.41
N ASP A 42 5.91 9.62 -10.29
CA ASP A 42 6.01 8.17 -10.21
C ASP A 42 5.36 7.68 -8.91
N LEU A 43 4.66 6.55 -8.95
CA LEU A 43 3.96 5.98 -7.81
C LEU A 43 3.89 4.46 -7.94
N GLU A 44 4.28 3.77 -6.87
CA GLU A 44 4.17 2.32 -6.76
C GLU A 44 3.72 1.94 -5.36
N VAL A 45 3.02 0.82 -5.26
CA VAL A 45 2.69 0.22 -3.98
C VAL A 45 3.19 -1.22 -3.92
N GLY A 46 4.09 -1.48 -2.97
CA GLY A 46 4.55 -2.82 -2.65
C GLY A 46 3.54 -3.55 -1.76
N ILE A 47 3.50 -4.87 -1.87
CA ILE A 47 2.87 -5.72 -0.85
C ILE A 47 3.95 -6.63 -0.34
N ASN A 48 4.03 -6.75 0.98
CA ASN A 48 5.05 -7.57 1.59
C ASN A 48 4.97 -9.03 1.13
N PHE A 49 6.13 -9.61 0.85
CA PHE A 49 6.27 -11.00 0.37
C PHE A 49 7.05 -11.88 1.36
N GLU A 50 7.63 -11.29 2.42
CA GLU A 50 8.41 -12.01 3.43
C GLU A 50 7.87 -11.76 4.83
N GLU A 51 7.51 -12.82 5.54
CA GLU A 51 7.05 -12.70 6.92
C GLU A 51 8.24 -12.46 7.87
N SER A 52 8.34 -11.24 8.36
CA SER A 52 9.27 -10.85 9.43
C SER A 52 8.55 -9.98 10.45
N SER A 53 8.90 -10.13 11.73
CA SER A 53 8.34 -9.29 12.81
C SER A 53 8.60 -7.78 12.62
N GLN A 54 9.64 -7.43 11.84
CA GLN A 54 10.00 -6.06 11.51
C GLN A 54 9.35 -5.57 10.21
N ALA A 55 8.76 -6.47 9.42
CA ALA A 55 8.13 -6.09 8.16
C ALA A 55 6.84 -5.29 8.39
N TYR A 56 6.57 -4.43 7.42
CA TYR A 56 5.27 -3.80 7.21
C TYR A 56 4.55 -4.55 6.08
N ASP A 57 3.29 -4.20 5.84
CA ASP A 57 2.42 -4.97 4.96
C ASP A 57 2.26 -4.34 3.57
N VAL A 58 2.35 -3.00 3.53
CA VAL A 58 2.26 -2.14 2.35
C VAL A 58 3.37 -1.11 2.43
#